data_AF-A0A3P9MN00-F1
#
_entry.id   AF-A0A3P9MN00-F1
#
_cell.length_a   1.000
_cell.length_b   1.000
_cell.length_c   1.000
_cell.angle_alpha   90.00
_cell.angle_beta   90.00
_cell.angle_gamma   90.00
#
_symmetry.space_group_name_H-M   'P 1'
#
loop_
_entity.id
_entity.type
_entity.pdbx_description
1 polymer ?
#
loop_
_entity_poly.entity_id
_entity_poly.type
_entity_poly.pdbx_seq_one_letter_code
_entity_poly.pdbx_strand_id
1 'polypeptide(L)'
;MAEISECKFYFNPLPAKNFSFLQDKETLALLIKWSMLGRISAQAFSFDHDFLHYNSEKFALDFFKDPVVVFGLKHLVSGVWVPLDKPVVSVHVEPVPCSRVSTDLFDPLYTCGILRPSGLVVKCLHEVHQDYDKLRQVTLSPHVCVVQKKKKSAQDSISSSRC
;
A
#
# COMPACT_ATOMS: atom_id res chain seq x y z
N MET A 1 8.36 -29.58 -25.60
CA MET A 1 8.89 -28.92 -24.39
C MET A 1 9.23 -27.50 -24.79
N ALA A 2 8.39 -26.52 -24.46
CA ALA A 2 8.69 -25.13 -24.75
C ALA A 2 9.66 -24.63 -23.68
N GLU A 3 10.83 -24.18 -24.10
CA GLU A 3 11.74 -23.40 -23.26
C GLU A 3 11.00 -22.15 -22.80
N ILE A 4 10.78 -22.02 -21.49
CA ILE A 4 10.34 -20.75 -20.91
C ILE A 4 11.58 -19.89 -20.85
N SER A 5 11.88 -19.22 -21.96
CA SER A 5 12.80 -18.09 -21.99
C SER A 5 12.36 -17.15 -20.88
N GLU A 6 13.23 -16.91 -19.90
CA GLU A 6 12.98 -16.01 -18.78
C GLU A 6 12.89 -14.56 -19.28
N CYS A 7 11.82 -14.18 -19.96
CA CYS A 7 11.63 -12.84 -20.49
C CYS A 7 11.59 -11.82 -19.34
N LYS A 8 12.33 -10.74 -19.52
CA LYS A 8 12.38 -9.58 -18.63
C LYS A 8 11.22 -8.65 -19.00
N PHE A 9 10.49 -8.14 -18.00
CA PHE A 9 9.43 -7.17 -18.25
C PHE A 9 9.99 -5.77 -18.56
N TYR A 10 9.32 -5.06 -19.47
CA TYR A 10 9.57 -3.64 -19.73
C TYR A 10 8.37 -2.80 -19.35
N PHE A 11 8.62 -1.65 -18.75
CA PHE A 11 7.56 -0.80 -18.19
C PHE A 11 7.53 0.57 -18.84
N ASN A 12 6.32 1.03 -19.19
CA ASN A 12 6.12 2.34 -19.80
C ASN A 12 5.14 3.16 -18.94
N PRO A 13 5.50 4.38 -18.51
CA PRO A 13 4.61 5.21 -17.72
C PRO A 13 3.44 5.69 -18.58
N LEU A 14 2.25 5.76 -17.95
CA LEU A 14 1.02 6.24 -18.57
C LEU A 14 0.61 7.58 -17.92
N PRO A 15 1.29 8.70 -18.24
CA PRO A 15 1.04 9.99 -17.60
C PRO A 15 -0.36 10.56 -17.89
N ALA A 16 -0.96 10.17 -19.02
CA ALA A 16 -2.31 10.57 -19.40
C ALA A 16 -3.42 9.78 -18.67
N LYS A 17 -3.06 8.74 -17.90
CA LYS A 17 -4.04 7.95 -17.14
C LYS A 17 -4.53 8.78 -15.96
N ASN A 18 -5.76 9.28 -16.08
CA ASN A 18 -6.45 9.94 -14.98
C ASN A 18 -7.13 8.93 -14.07
N PHE A 19 -7.08 9.19 -12.76
CA PHE A 19 -7.73 8.37 -11.74
C PHE A 19 -8.94 9.14 -11.22
N SER A 20 -10.15 8.69 -11.58
CA SER A 20 -11.41 9.37 -11.22
C SER A 20 -11.56 9.56 -9.71
N PHE A 21 -11.11 8.61 -8.90
CA PHE A 21 -11.16 8.69 -7.44
C PHE A 21 -10.29 9.83 -6.84
N LEU A 22 -9.31 10.35 -7.58
CA LEU A 22 -8.52 11.52 -7.17
C LEU A 22 -9.14 12.85 -7.62
N GLN A 23 -10.24 12.82 -8.38
CA GLN A 23 -10.90 14.02 -8.92
C GLN A 23 -12.37 14.13 -8.49
N ASP A 24 -13.01 13.00 -8.19
CA ASP A 24 -14.38 12.92 -7.73
C ASP A 24 -14.58 13.67 -6.40
N LYS A 25 -15.60 14.52 -6.34
CA LYS A 25 -15.84 15.41 -5.20
C LYS A 25 -16.18 14.63 -3.93
N GLU A 26 -16.96 13.56 -4.04
CA GLU A 26 -17.32 12.74 -2.87
C GLU A 26 -16.08 12.03 -2.31
N THR A 27 -15.26 11.46 -3.19
CA THR A 27 -14.02 10.78 -2.80
C THR A 27 -13.01 11.76 -2.21
N LEU A 28 -12.87 12.95 -2.80
CA LEU A 28 -12.01 14.01 -2.26
C LEU A 28 -12.46 14.45 -0.87
N ALA A 29 -13.77 14.61 -0.63
CA ALA A 29 -14.31 14.94 0.69
C ALA A 29 -13.95 13.85 1.73
N LEU A 30 -14.01 12.58 1.34
CA LEU A 30 -13.56 11.47 2.19
C LEU A 30 -12.05 11.53 2.44
N LEU A 31 -11.24 11.75 1.40
CA LEU A 31 -9.78 11.87 1.56
C LEU A 31 -9.39 13.05 2.48
N ILE A 32 -10.14 14.15 2.46
CA ILE A 32 -9.97 15.27 3.41
C ILE A 32 -10.32 14.81 4.82
N LYS A 33 -11.50 14.20 5.01
CA LYS A 33 -12.01 13.71 6.30
C LYS A 33 -11.00 12.79 7.00
N TRP A 34 -10.30 11.95 6.24
CA TRP A 34 -9.32 11.00 6.76
C TRP A 34 -7.87 11.52 6.78
N SER A 35 -7.64 12.81 6.48
CA SER A 35 -6.29 13.40 6.38
C SER A 35 -5.39 12.65 5.38
N MET A 36 -5.99 12.12 4.31
CA MET A 36 -5.32 11.38 3.23
C MET A 36 -5.13 12.22 1.96
N LEU A 37 -5.89 13.32 1.81
CA LEU A 37 -5.74 14.21 0.66
C LEU A 37 -4.29 14.74 0.60
N GLY A 38 -3.68 14.65 -0.58
CA GLY A 38 -2.27 15.00 -0.79
C GLY A 38 -1.25 13.97 -0.29
N ARG A 39 -1.67 12.98 0.49
CA ARG A 39 -0.83 11.86 0.99
C ARG A 39 -1.01 10.56 0.21
N ILE A 40 -1.98 10.52 -0.70
CA ILE A 40 -2.15 9.45 -1.70
C ILE A 40 -1.79 10.00 -3.08
N SER A 41 -1.11 9.18 -3.87
CA SER A 41 -0.97 9.38 -5.32
C SER A 41 -1.15 8.04 -6.02
N ALA A 42 -1.48 8.10 -7.31
CA ALA A 42 -1.61 6.94 -8.16
C ALA A 42 -0.78 7.17 -9.43
N GLN A 43 -0.04 6.14 -9.84
CA GLN A 43 0.82 6.15 -11.01
C GLN A 43 0.54 4.87 -11.78
N ALA A 44 0.35 4.98 -13.10
CA ALA A 44 0.07 3.85 -13.97
C ALA A 44 1.25 3.56 -14.89
N PHE A 45 1.54 2.28 -15.06
CA PHE A 45 2.54 1.78 -15.98
C PHE A 45 1.91 0.66 -16.81
N SER A 46 2.18 0.60 -18.11
CA SER A 46 1.93 -0.58 -18.94
C SER A 46 3.16 -1.47 -18.98
N PHE A 47 2.95 -2.73 -19.33
CA PHE A 47 3.99 -3.74 -19.49
C PHE A 47 3.68 -4.64 -20.70
N ASP A 48 4.69 -5.34 -21.20
CA ASP A 48 4.72 -5.99 -22.52
C ASP A 48 4.36 -7.49 -22.53
N HIS A 49 4.39 -8.14 -21.37
CA HIS A 49 4.14 -9.59 -21.25
C HIS A 49 2.98 -9.90 -20.30
N ASP A 50 2.32 -11.03 -20.49
CA ASP A 50 1.26 -11.46 -19.59
C ASP A 50 1.78 -11.71 -18.17
N PHE A 51 1.04 -11.19 -17.19
CA PHE A 51 1.35 -11.42 -15.78
C PHE A 51 0.85 -12.80 -15.34
N LEU A 52 1.77 -13.63 -14.86
CA LEU A 52 1.47 -14.96 -14.31
C LEU A 52 1.77 -14.95 -12.81
N HIS A 53 0.82 -15.40 -11.98
CA HIS A 53 0.89 -15.31 -10.52
C HIS A 53 2.15 -15.96 -9.91
N TYR A 54 2.59 -17.08 -10.46
CA TYR A 54 3.81 -17.77 -10.01
C TYR A 54 5.09 -16.96 -10.27
N ASN A 55 5.04 -15.99 -11.16
CA ASN A 55 6.16 -15.13 -11.54
C ASN A 55 6.12 -13.76 -10.81
N SER A 56 5.30 -13.64 -9.75
CA SER A 56 5.08 -12.38 -9.04
C SER A 56 6.36 -11.79 -8.42
N GLU A 57 7.24 -12.64 -7.89
CA GLU A 57 8.55 -12.21 -7.37
C GLU A 57 9.43 -11.58 -8.44
N LYS A 58 9.57 -12.26 -9.59
CA LYS A 58 10.34 -11.74 -10.73
C LYS A 58 9.71 -10.47 -11.30
N PHE A 59 8.40 -10.45 -11.49
CA PHE A 59 7.68 -9.26 -11.96
C PHE A 59 7.95 -8.06 -11.06
N ALA A 60 7.84 -8.23 -9.74
CA ALA A 60 8.14 -7.16 -8.79
C ALA A 60 9.61 -6.73 -8.85
N LEU A 61 10.54 -7.71 -8.96
CA LEU A 61 11.96 -7.43 -9.08
C LEU A 61 12.28 -6.63 -10.36
N ASP A 62 11.74 -7.04 -11.50
CA ASP A 62 11.91 -6.37 -12.79
C ASP A 62 11.31 -4.96 -12.72
N PHE A 63 10.12 -4.79 -12.14
CA PHE A 63 9.47 -3.49 -11.96
C PHE A 63 10.33 -2.52 -11.14
N PHE A 64 10.79 -2.92 -9.96
CA PHE A 64 11.55 -2.03 -9.07
C PHE A 64 13.01 -1.83 -9.51
N LYS A 65 13.51 -2.61 -10.46
CA LYS A 65 14.83 -2.43 -11.08
C LYS A 65 14.77 -1.70 -12.42
N ASP A 66 13.59 -1.55 -13.01
CA ASP A 66 13.44 -0.84 -14.27
C ASP A 66 13.80 0.66 -14.09
N PRO A 67 14.72 1.20 -14.89
CA PRO A 67 15.18 2.59 -14.71
C PRO A 67 14.07 3.62 -14.96
N VAL A 68 13.11 3.33 -15.83
CA VAL A 68 11.95 4.20 -16.08
C VAL A 68 11.05 4.22 -14.86
N VAL A 69 10.86 3.06 -14.21
CA VAL A 69 10.10 2.97 -12.95
C VAL A 69 10.84 3.65 -11.81
N VAL A 70 12.15 3.41 -11.63
CA VAL A 70 12.93 4.03 -10.54
C VAL A 70 12.92 5.56 -10.63
N PHE A 71 13.01 6.11 -11.84
CA PHE A 71 12.96 7.55 -12.05
C PHE A 71 11.52 8.12 -11.96
N GLY A 72 10.54 7.35 -12.44
CA GLY A 72 9.14 7.79 -12.49
C GLY A 72 8.40 7.66 -11.16
N LEU A 73 8.66 6.60 -10.40
CA LEU A 73 7.88 6.21 -9.23
C LEU A 73 8.13 7.16 -8.06
N LYS A 74 7.10 7.94 -7.73
CA LYS A 74 7.10 8.83 -6.57
C LYS A 74 6.66 8.13 -5.30
N HIS A 75 7.25 8.53 -4.18
CA HIS A 75 6.84 8.14 -2.83
C HIS A 75 6.83 9.36 -1.89
N LEU A 76 6.09 9.25 -0.80
CA LEU A 76 5.93 10.34 0.17
C LEU A 76 7.03 10.26 1.23
N VAL A 77 7.83 11.33 1.36
CA VAL A 77 8.85 11.50 2.41
C VAL A 77 8.60 12.83 3.10
N SER A 78 8.33 12.80 4.41
CA SER A 78 8.07 14.00 5.22
C SER A 78 7.00 14.94 4.62
N GLY A 79 5.97 14.36 3.98
CA GLY A 79 4.88 15.11 3.36
C GLY A 79 5.15 15.63 1.95
N VAL A 80 6.34 15.36 1.39
CA VAL A 80 6.71 15.76 0.02
C VAL A 80 6.82 14.52 -0.86
N TRP A 81 6.26 14.59 -2.06
CA TRP A 81 6.41 13.54 -3.07
C TRP A 81 7.78 13.64 -3.72
N VAL A 82 8.62 12.64 -3.50
CA VAL A 82 9.96 12.55 -4.08
C VAL A 82 10.06 11.29 -4.95
N PRO A 83 10.77 11.36 -6.08
CA PRO A 83 11.07 10.17 -6.87
C PRO A 83 11.89 9.16 -6.04
N LEU A 84 11.87 7.90 -6.46
CA LEU A 84 12.63 6.86 -5.78
C LEU A 84 14.15 7.12 -5.94
N ASP A 85 14.59 7.50 -7.14
CA ASP A 85 15.92 8.03 -7.55
C ASP A 85 17.16 7.24 -7.09
N LYS A 86 16.97 6.16 -6.34
CA LYS A 86 18.01 5.32 -5.77
C LYS A 86 17.76 3.88 -6.18
N PRO A 87 18.83 3.12 -6.46
CA PRO A 87 18.71 1.70 -6.75
C PRO A 87 17.99 0.97 -5.62
N VAL A 88 17.02 0.13 -5.98
CA VAL A 88 16.32 -0.71 -5.01
C VAL A 88 17.22 -1.85 -4.58
N VAL A 89 17.52 -1.91 -3.28
CA VAL A 89 18.44 -2.90 -2.68
C VAL A 89 17.80 -4.28 -2.59
N SER A 90 16.53 -4.34 -2.25
CA SER A 90 15.81 -5.60 -2.03
C SER A 90 14.32 -5.43 -2.35
N VAL A 91 13.74 -6.43 -2.99
CA VAL A 91 12.31 -6.53 -3.25
C VAL A 91 11.81 -7.79 -2.54
N HIS A 92 10.72 -7.66 -1.79
CA HIS A 92 10.06 -8.78 -1.13
C HIS A 92 8.60 -8.80 -1.57
N VAL A 93 8.13 -9.96 -2.01
CA VAL A 93 6.73 -10.20 -2.34
C VAL A 93 6.19 -11.15 -1.29
N GLU A 94 5.20 -10.70 -0.55
CA GLU A 94 4.48 -11.53 0.40
C GLU A 94 3.08 -11.77 -0.16
N PRO A 95 2.64 -13.02 -0.34
CA PRO A 95 1.26 -13.28 -0.71
C PRO A 95 0.38 -12.77 0.43
N VAL A 96 -0.55 -11.86 0.11
CA VAL A 96 -1.56 -11.42 1.05
C VAL A 96 -2.71 -12.43 0.96
N PRO A 97 -2.88 -13.34 1.93
CA PRO A 97 -4.01 -14.26 1.93
C PRO A 97 -5.30 -13.46 2.01
N CYS A 98 -6.01 -13.34 0.89
CA CYS A 98 -7.37 -12.76 0.84
C CYS A 98 -8.41 -13.59 1.61
N SER A 99 -8.00 -14.71 2.22
CA SER A 99 -8.78 -15.58 3.10
C SER A 99 -8.61 -15.29 4.59
N ARG A 100 -7.76 -14.34 5.00
CA ARG A 100 -7.67 -13.94 6.42
C ARG A 100 -8.94 -13.20 6.83
N VAL A 101 -9.88 -13.99 7.35
CA VAL A 101 -10.99 -13.54 8.18
C VAL A 101 -10.56 -13.25 9.62
N SER A 102 -9.26 -13.37 9.93
CA SER A 102 -8.80 -13.22 11.31
C SER A 102 -9.02 -11.79 11.79
N THR A 103 -9.71 -11.68 12.91
CA THR A 103 -10.05 -10.42 13.56
C THR A 103 -8.89 -9.87 14.37
N ASP A 104 -7.69 -10.46 14.28
CA ASP A 104 -6.52 -10.12 15.09
C ASP A 104 -6.11 -8.65 14.93
N LEU A 105 -6.40 -8.04 13.77
CA LEU A 105 -6.24 -6.59 13.57
C LEU A 105 -7.03 -5.77 14.61
N PHE A 106 -8.13 -6.32 15.10
CA PHE A 106 -9.00 -5.75 16.12
C PHE A 106 -8.63 -6.18 17.54
N ASP A 107 -7.63 -7.04 17.75
CA ASP A 107 -7.14 -7.40 19.09
C ASP A 107 -6.76 -6.17 19.93
N PRO A 108 -6.12 -5.13 19.35
CA PRO A 108 -5.92 -3.86 20.04
C PRO A 108 -7.22 -3.22 20.56
N LEU A 109 -8.37 -3.43 19.91
CA LEU A 109 -9.66 -2.93 20.40
C LEU A 109 -10.08 -3.60 21.72
N TYR A 110 -9.73 -4.87 21.91
CA TYR A 110 -9.95 -5.59 23.16
C TYR A 110 -8.95 -5.19 24.24
N THR A 111 -7.67 -5.04 23.89
CA THR A 111 -6.62 -4.72 24.88
C THR A 111 -6.60 -3.26 25.31
N CYS A 112 -7.03 -2.33 24.45
CA CYS A 112 -7.05 -0.90 24.73
C CYS A 112 -8.35 -0.40 25.37
N GLY A 113 -9.26 -1.31 25.78
CA GLY A 113 -10.51 -0.96 26.47
C GLY A 113 -11.57 -0.27 25.59
N ILE A 114 -11.44 -0.37 24.27
CA ILE A 114 -12.41 0.18 23.31
C ILE A 114 -13.66 -0.70 23.28
N LEU A 115 -13.52 -2.01 23.51
CA LEU A 115 -14.62 -2.96 23.65
C LEU A 115 -14.88 -3.26 25.13
N ARG A 116 -16.16 -3.35 25.49
CA ARG A 116 -16.60 -3.95 26.75
C ARG A 116 -16.34 -5.47 26.72
N PRO A 117 -16.27 -6.15 27.88
CA PRO A 117 -16.17 -7.62 27.93
C PRO A 117 -17.30 -8.35 27.19
N SER A 118 -18.44 -7.69 26.98
CA SER A 118 -19.57 -8.21 26.18
C SER A 118 -19.37 -8.08 24.66
N GLY A 119 -18.24 -7.56 24.20
CA GLY A 119 -17.95 -7.29 22.78
C GLY A 119 -18.58 -5.99 22.25
N LEU A 120 -19.29 -5.24 23.09
CA LEU A 120 -19.88 -3.96 22.68
C LEU A 120 -18.82 -2.85 22.69
N VAL A 121 -18.71 -2.10 21.59
CA VAL A 121 -17.88 -0.89 21.55
C VAL A 121 -18.37 0.07 22.63
N VAL A 122 -17.44 0.52 23.49
CA VAL A 122 -17.70 1.57 24.46
C VAL A 122 -18.12 2.79 23.67
N LYS A 123 -19.42 3.11 23.72
CA LYS A 123 -19.98 4.31 23.10
C LYS A 123 -19.37 5.53 23.79
N CYS A 124 -18.30 6.07 23.22
CA CYS A 124 -18.00 7.49 23.40
C CYS A 124 -19.17 8.27 22.78
N LEU A 125 -19.66 9.31 23.45
CA LEU A 125 -20.56 10.27 22.81
C LEU A 125 -19.79 10.92 21.66
N HIS A 126 -19.96 10.39 20.47
CA HIS A 126 -19.51 11.02 19.24
C HIS A 126 -20.62 10.90 18.21
N GLU A 127 -20.96 12.03 17.61
CA GLU A 127 -22.00 12.15 16.60
C GLU A 127 -21.72 11.15 15.47
N VAL A 128 -22.70 10.28 15.22
CA VAL A 128 -22.57 9.20 14.24
C VAL A 128 -22.49 9.81 12.85
N HIS A 129 -21.32 9.77 12.23
CA HIS A 129 -21.12 10.18 10.85
C HIS A 129 -21.38 9.01 9.88
N GLN A 130 -22.28 9.21 8.92
CA GLN A 130 -22.82 8.17 8.01
C GLN A 130 -21.84 7.62 6.95
N ASP A 131 -20.61 8.16 6.81
CA ASP A 131 -19.78 7.92 5.61
C ASP A 131 -18.65 6.88 5.77
N TYR A 132 -18.69 6.02 6.79
CA TYR A 132 -17.57 5.13 7.14
C TYR A 132 -17.27 4.06 6.08
N ASP A 133 -18.28 3.59 5.34
CA ASP A 133 -18.15 2.45 4.41
C ASP A 133 -17.53 2.79 3.05
N LYS A 134 -17.54 4.06 2.63
CA LYS A 134 -17.10 4.45 1.28
C LYS A 134 -15.58 4.32 1.08
N LEU A 135 -14.76 4.38 2.13
CA LEU A 135 -13.29 4.25 2.03
C LEU A 135 -12.85 2.83 1.63
N ARG A 136 -13.56 1.79 2.10
CA ARG A 136 -13.31 0.40 1.69
C ARG A 136 -13.50 0.20 0.20
N GLN A 137 -14.49 0.87 -0.39
CA GLN A 137 -14.80 0.75 -1.81
C GLN A 137 -13.67 1.30 -2.71
N VAL A 138 -13.02 2.40 -2.30
CA VAL A 138 -11.90 2.99 -3.03
C VAL A 138 -10.66 2.10 -2.98
N THR A 139 -10.47 1.36 -1.89
CA THR A 139 -9.27 0.54 -1.66
C THR A 139 -9.35 -0.84 -2.34
N LEU A 140 -10.55 -1.35 -2.61
CA LEU A 140 -10.80 -2.68 -3.20
C LEU A 140 -10.86 -2.68 -4.75
N SER A 141 -10.52 -1.57 -5.40
CA SER A 141 -10.51 -1.52 -6.87
C SER A 141 -9.45 -2.48 -7.45
N PRO A 142 -9.80 -3.37 -8.41
CA PRO A 142 -8.95 -4.49 -8.86
C PRO A 142 -7.67 -4.10 -9.62
N HIS A 143 -7.42 -2.80 -9.81
CA HIS A 143 -6.25 -2.26 -10.52
C HIS A 143 -5.32 -1.44 -9.61
N VAL A 144 -5.47 -1.51 -8.29
CA VAL A 144 -4.66 -0.73 -7.34
C VAL A 144 -3.65 -1.64 -6.65
N CYS A 145 -2.40 -1.58 -7.10
CA CYS A 145 -1.27 -2.17 -6.38
C CYS A 145 -0.79 -1.16 -5.31
N VAL A 146 -1.02 -1.47 -4.03
CA VAL A 146 -0.52 -0.65 -2.92
C VAL A 146 0.89 -1.12 -2.55
N VAL A 147 1.90 -0.33 -2.94
CA VAL A 147 3.29 -0.58 -2.54
C VAL A 147 3.53 0.04 -1.17
N GLN A 148 3.69 -0.79 -0.14
CA GLN A 148 4.06 -0.35 1.21
C GLN A 148 5.56 -0.53 1.42
N LYS A 149 6.23 0.50 1.94
CA LYS A 149 7.63 0.40 2.38
C LYS A 149 7.67 0.16 3.88
N LYS A 150 8.08 -1.04 4.30
CA LYS A 150 8.39 -1.32 5.71
C LYS A 150 9.79 -0.79 6.03
N LYS A 151 9.89 0.20 6.91
CA LYS A 151 11.18 0.56 7.55
C LYS A 151 11.54 -0.58 8.52
N LYS A 152 12.64 -1.29 8.29
CA LYS A 152 13.28 -2.08 9.35
C LYS A 152 13.89 -1.09 10.34
N SER A 153 13.41 -1.07 11.58
CA SER A 153 14.14 -0.48 12.69
C SER A 153 15.46 -1.25 12.86
N ALA A 154 16.56 -0.50 12.90
CA ALA A 154 17.86 -1.05 13.22
C ALA A 154 17.82 -1.71 14.61
N GLN A 155 18.45 -2.87 14.72
CA GLN A 155 18.82 -3.48 15.99
C GLN A 155 19.87 -2.57 16.65
N ASP A 156 19.45 -1.77 17.62
CA ASP A 156 20.38 -1.22 18.62
C ASP A 156 20.43 -2.20 19.79
N SER A 157 21.26 -3.22 19.63
CA SER A 157 21.86 -3.92 20.75
C SER A 157 23.00 -3.07 21.30
N ILE A 158 22.74 -2.35 22.41
CA ILE A 158 23.77 -1.94 23.36
C ILE A 158 23.35 -2.45 24.73
N SER A 159 24.10 -3.45 25.20
CA SER A 159 24.07 -3.99 26.54
C SER A 159 24.73 -3.05 27.57
N SER A 160 24.27 -3.14 28.82
CA SER A 160 24.97 -2.73 30.06
C SER A 160 25.04 -1.21 30.32
N SER A 161 24.78 -0.67 31.50
CA SER A 161 24.88 -1.18 32.87
C SER A 161 24.06 -0.32 33.85
N ARG A 162 23.75 -0.92 35.01
CA ARG A 162 23.15 -0.37 36.25
C ARG A 162 23.59 1.05 36.62
N CYS A 163 22.68 1.87 37.14
CA CYS A 163 22.21 1.86 38.54
C CYS A 163 20.73 2.25 38.58
#